data_AF-A0A7S3D792-F1
#
_entry.id   AF-A0A7S3D792-F1
#
_cell.length_a   1.000
_cell.length_b   1.000
_cell.length_c   1.000
_cell.angle_alpha   90.00
_cell.angle_beta   90.00
_cell.angle_gamma   90.00
#
_symmetry.space_group_name_H-M   'P 1'
#
loop_
_entity.id
_entity.type
_entity.pdbx_description
1 polymer ?
#
loop_
_entity_poly.entity_id
_entity_poly.type
_entity_poly.pdbx_seq_one_letter_code
_entity_poly.pdbx_strand_id
1 'polypeptide(L)'
;YVDTTGHKTIGVGYNLDQSGARTAIANIGADFDSIYSGKTCLTSSQVEQLFSSSLNNAVREASSVVPGYSGLCSCVQNVMVDMAFNLGQAGLGSFNTFLSYISSHNWSAAASDMKNTLWCSQVGNRCTQDASIIASGCNSLFSAAPLKDDCCLDGNCCHGVEYCCDVCNGSCRCSVGGKCH
;
A
#
# COMPACT_ATOMS: atom_id res chain seq x y z
N TYR A 1 5.73 7.84 -12.73
CA TYR A 1 4.49 8.05 -13.52
C TYR A 1 3.70 9.19 -12.87
N VAL A 2 2.59 9.64 -13.47
CA VAL A 2 1.66 10.59 -12.83
C VAL A 2 0.42 9.80 -12.42
N ASP A 3 -0.04 9.94 -11.17
CA ASP A 3 -1.19 9.20 -10.66
C ASP A 3 -2.54 9.82 -11.09
N THR A 4 -3.65 9.18 -10.66
CA THR A 4 -5.02 9.59 -10.99
C THR A 4 -5.40 10.97 -10.44
N THR A 5 -4.61 11.51 -9.50
CA THR A 5 -4.80 12.83 -8.91
C THR A 5 -3.84 13.88 -9.48
N GLY A 6 -3.00 13.51 -10.44
CA GLY A 6 -2.07 14.41 -11.12
C GLY A 6 -0.72 14.55 -10.42
N HIS A 7 -0.44 13.76 -9.39
CA HIS A 7 0.83 13.82 -8.66
C HIS A 7 1.91 12.95 -9.29
N LYS A 8 3.16 13.43 -9.27
CA LYS A 8 4.29 12.61 -9.70
C LYS A 8 4.57 11.52 -8.69
N THR A 9 4.59 10.27 -9.14
CA THR A 9 4.68 9.09 -8.28
C THR A 9 5.74 8.12 -8.78
N ILE A 10 6.48 7.48 -7.87
CA ILE A 10 7.60 6.59 -8.20
C ILE A 10 7.64 5.32 -7.35
N GLY A 11 8.25 4.27 -7.91
CA GLY A 11 8.54 3.02 -7.21
C GLY A 11 7.27 2.37 -6.68
N VAL A 12 7.22 2.21 -5.36
CA VAL A 12 6.11 1.60 -4.59
C VAL A 12 4.87 2.50 -4.44
N GLY A 13 4.66 3.45 -5.35
CA GLY A 13 3.55 4.41 -5.24
C GLY A 13 3.85 5.62 -4.36
N TYR A 14 5.13 5.99 -4.19
CA TYR A 14 5.53 7.14 -3.38
C TYR A 14 5.26 8.47 -4.11
N ASN A 15 4.43 9.33 -3.53
CA ASN A 15 4.13 10.67 -4.05
C ASN A 15 5.37 11.59 -3.90
N LEU A 16 5.90 12.11 -5.01
CA LEU A 16 7.06 13.00 -5.08
C LEU A 16 6.72 14.48 -4.85
N ASP A 17 5.45 14.85 -4.89
CA ASP A 17 4.98 16.23 -4.64
C ASP A 17 4.74 16.52 -3.16
N GLN A 18 4.81 15.49 -2.29
CA GLN A 18 4.67 15.70 -0.85
C GLN A 18 5.88 16.47 -0.27
N SER A 19 5.66 17.21 0.81
CA SER A 19 6.69 18.07 1.44
C SER A 19 7.96 17.32 1.85
N GLY A 20 7.84 16.05 2.26
CA GLY A 20 8.96 15.20 2.68
C GLY A 20 9.74 14.52 1.55
N ALA A 21 9.29 14.64 0.30
CA ALA A 21 9.81 13.83 -0.80
C ALA A 21 11.29 14.07 -1.08
N ARG A 22 11.74 15.33 -1.08
CA ARG A 22 13.15 15.66 -1.31
C ARG A 22 14.06 15.01 -0.28
N THR A 23 13.68 15.07 0.99
CA THR A 23 14.45 14.44 2.08
C THR A 23 14.41 12.92 1.97
N ALA A 24 13.25 12.32 1.69
CA ALA A 24 13.14 10.87 1.55
C ALA A 24 14.00 10.31 0.41
N ILE A 25 14.00 10.99 -0.74
CA ILE A 25 14.84 10.60 -1.89
C ILE A 25 16.33 10.81 -1.62
N ALA A 26 16.70 11.88 -0.90
CA ALA A 26 18.09 12.08 -0.49
C ALA A 26 18.57 11.00 0.49
N ASN A 27 17.72 10.56 1.42
CA ASN A 27 18.06 9.55 2.44
C ASN A 27 18.37 8.16 1.85
N ILE A 28 17.83 7.84 0.68
CA ILE A 28 18.15 6.61 -0.08
C ILE A 28 19.32 6.81 -1.05
N GLY A 29 20.05 7.94 -0.94
CA GLY A 29 21.21 8.25 -1.77
C GLY A 29 20.86 8.57 -3.22
N ALA A 30 19.63 9.01 -3.52
CA ALA A 30 19.21 9.42 -4.85
C ALA A 30 19.12 10.95 -4.96
N ASP A 31 19.28 11.46 -6.19
CA ASP A 31 19.12 12.88 -6.50
C ASP A 31 17.66 13.20 -6.83
N PHE A 32 17.00 13.97 -5.98
CA PHE A 32 15.57 14.29 -6.14
C PHE A 32 15.26 14.94 -7.49
N ASP A 33 16.06 15.91 -7.94
CA ASP A 33 15.76 16.67 -9.15
C ASP A 33 15.89 15.80 -10.42
N SER A 34 16.86 14.90 -10.45
CA SER A 34 17.02 13.91 -11.53
C SER A 34 15.89 12.88 -11.54
N ILE A 35 15.44 12.42 -10.37
CA ILE A 35 14.28 11.53 -10.24
C ILE A 35 12.99 12.24 -10.68
N TYR A 36 12.76 13.46 -10.18
CA TYR A 36 11.54 14.23 -10.41
C TYR A 36 11.38 14.65 -11.88
N SER A 37 12.48 14.97 -12.55
CA SER A 37 12.51 15.26 -13.99
C SER A 37 12.42 14.01 -14.87
N GLY A 38 12.55 12.81 -14.30
CA GLY A 38 12.59 11.55 -15.04
C GLY A 38 13.91 11.30 -15.77
N LYS A 39 14.97 12.04 -15.44
CA LYS A 39 16.31 11.86 -16.01
C LYS A 39 16.96 10.54 -15.57
N THR A 40 16.65 10.10 -14.35
CA THR A 40 17.21 8.87 -13.77
C THR A 40 16.10 8.07 -13.09
N CYS A 41 16.28 6.75 -13.02
CA CYS A 41 15.42 5.84 -12.27
C CYS A 41 16.05 5.48 -10.91
N LEU A 42 15.21 5.09 -9.95
CA LEU A 42 15.69 4.45 -8.72
C LEU A 42 16.17 3.04 -9.01
N THR A 43 17.19 2.59 -8.28
CA THR A 43 17.59 1.18 -8.26
C THR A 43 16.65 0.34 -7.38
N SER A 44 16.65 -0.98 -7.52
CA SER A 44 15.82 -1.87 -6.68
C SER A 44 16.09 -1.68 -5.19
N SER A 45 17.36 -1.57 -4.79
CA SER A 45 17.73 -1.31 -3.39
C SER A 45 17.17 0.04 -2.87
N GLN A 46 17.17 1.08 -3.72
CA GLN A 46 16.58 2.37 -3.36
C GLN A 46 15.07 2.32 -3.24
N VAL A 47 14.40 1.55 -4.12
CA VAL A 47 12.96 1.31 -4.03
C VAL A 47 12.60 0.57 -2.73
N GLU A 48 13.36 -0.46 -2.36
CA GLU A 48 13.17 -1.21 -1.10
C GLU A 48 13.39 -0.35 0.14
N GLN A 49 14.44 0.49 0.15
CA GLN A 49 14.69 1.43 1.25
C GLN A 49 13.58 2.48 1.37
N LEU A 50 13.13 3.03 0.23
CA LEU A 50 12.03 3.98 0.19
C LEU A 50 10.73 3.34 0.70
N PHE A 51 10.44 2.11 0.28
CA PHE A 51 9.28 1.36 0.74
C PHE A 51 9.33 1.11 2.25
N SER A 52 10.46 0.61 2.76
CA SER A 52 10.62 0.30 4.18
C SER A 52 10.42 1.54 5.05
N SER A 53 11.00 2.68 4.65
CA SER A 53 10.79 3.95 5.36
C SER A 53 9.34 4.42 5.27
N SER A 54 8.71 4.32 4.09
CA SER A 54 7.34 4.78 3.88
C SER A 54 6.32 3.94 4.66
N LEU A 55 6.51 2.62 4.68
CA LEU A 55 5.69 1.70 5.46
C LEU A 55 5.83 1.98 6.97
N ASN A 56 7.05 2.17 7.46
CA ASN A 56 7.28 2.52 8.86
C ASN A 56 6.61 3.85 9.24
N ASN A 57 6.60 4.83 8.33
CA ASN A 57 5.88 6.09 8.54
C ASN A 57 4.37 5.84 8.60
N ALA A 58 3.82 5.13 7.61
CA ALA A 58 2.40 4.80 7.54
C ALA A 58 1.89 4.07 8.80
N VAL A 59 2.68 3.14 9.36
CA VAL A 59 2.36 2.49 10.64
C VAL A 59 2.23 3.50 11.77
N ARG A 60 3.19 4.43 11.90
CA ARG A 60 3.15 5.46 12.94
C ARG A 60 1.99 6.42 12.75
N GLU A 61 1.72 6.84 11.52
CA GLU A 61 0.63 7.75 11.17
C GLU A 61 -0.74 7.12 11.39
N ALA A 62 -0.93 5.85 11.00
CA ALA A 62 -2.15 5.11 11.32
C ALA A 62 -2.34 5.01 12.84
N SER A 63 -1.29 4.65 13.59
CA SER A 63 -1.38 4.53 15.05
C SER A 63 -1.67 5.84 15.77
N SER A 64 -1.25 6.98 15.20
CA SER A 64 -1.45 8.30 15.82
C SER A 64 -2.85 8.85 15.55
N VAL A 65 -3.45 8.48 14.42
CA VAL A 65 -4.74 9.01 13.95
C VAL A 65 -5.92 8.14 14.40
N VAL A 66 -5.75 6.82 14.41
CA VAL A 66 -6.87 5.88 14.62
C VAL A 66 -7.13 5.67 16.13
N PRO A 67 -8.29 6.09 16.65
CA PRO A 67 -8.60 5.88 18.07
C PRO A 67 -8.65 4.39 18.41
N GLY A 68 -7.91 3.98 19.45
CA GLY A 68 -7.87 2.58 19.88
C GLY A 68 -7.09 1.64 18.94
N TYR A 69 -6.23 2.18 18.06
CA TYR A 69 -5.49 1.41 17.05
C TYR A 69 -4.86 0.11 17.57
N SER A 70 -4.22 0.14 18.74
CA SER A 70 -3.54 -1.02 19.34
C SER A 70 -4.48 -2.16 19.75
N GLY A 71 -5.77 -1.89 19.91
CA GLY A 71 -6.79 -2.88 20.24
C GLY A 71 -7.47 -3.52 19.03
N LEU A 72 -7.20 -3.03 17.81
CA LEU A 72 -7.76 -3.56 16.57
C LEU A 72 -7.05 -4.88 16.17
N CYS A 73 -7.74 -5.76 15.43
CA CYS A 73 -7.08 -6.92 14.82
C CYS A 73 -6.04 -6.47 13.79
N SER A 74 -5.05 -7.33 13.54
CA SER A 74 -4.03 -7.12 12.49
C SER A 74 -4.65 -6.83 11.13
N CYS A 75 -5.76 -7.50 10.79
CA CYS A 75 -6.51 -7.25 9.56
C CYS A 75 -6.93 -5.78 9.38
N VAL A 76 -7.59 -5.22 10.39
CA VAL A 76 -8.10 -3.85 10.37
C VAL A 76 -6.93 -2.87 10.51
N GLN A 77 -5.93 -3.17 11.34
CA GLN A 77 -4.70 -2.38 11.43
C GLN A 77 -4.03 -2.24 10.06
N ASN A 78 -3.89 -3.33 9.31
CA ASN A 78 -3.27 -3.32 7.99
C ASN A 78 -4.03 -2.40 7.02
N VAL A 79 -5.36 -2.39 7.04
CA VAL A 79 -6.14 -1.43 6.23
C VAL A 79 -5.88 0.01 6.65
N MET A 80 -5.77 0.30 7.96
CA MET A 80 -5.45 1.65 8.42
C MET A 80 -4.05 2.09 7.96
N VAL A 81 -3.08 1.19 8.00
CA VAL A 81 -1.71 1.41 7.51
C VAL A 81 -1.71 1.63 6.00
N ASP A 82 -2.47 0.82 5.26
CA ASP A 82 -2.59 0.92 3.81
C ASP A 82 -3.19 2.27 3.38
N MET A 83 -4.25 2.72 4.05
CA MET A 83 -4.82 4.04 3.85
C MET A 83 -3.84 5.15 4.23
N ALA A 84 -3.14 5.04 5.37
CA ALA A 84 -2.13 6.02 5.79
C ALA A 84 -0.97 6.10 4.79
N PHE A 85 -0.52 4.98 4.22
CA PHE A 85 0.51 4.95 3.21
C PHE A 85 0.14 5.77 1.96
N ASN A 86 -1.15 5.76 1.59
CA ASN A 86 -1.63 6.50 0.43
C ASN A 86 -1.96 7.96 0.72
N LEU A 87 -2.63 8.21 1.85
CA LEU A 87 -3.23 9.50 2.18
C LEU A 87 -2.36 10.37 3.09
N GLY A 88 -1.38 9.76 3.76
CA GLY A 88 -0.66 10.35 4.87
C GLY A 88 -1.54 10.58 6.10
N GLN A 89 -0.90 11.00 7.19
CA GLN A 89 -1.56 11.28 8.47
C GLN A 89 -2.77 12.22 8.36
N ALA A 90 -2.60 13.36 7.69
CA ALA A 90 -3.66 14.37 7.58
C ALA A 90 -4.82 13.89 6.69
N GLY A 91 -4.51 13.16 5.62
CA GLY A 91 -5.51 12.59 4.73
C GLY A 91 -6.35 11.54 5.45
N LEU A 92 -5.73 10.55 6.10
CA LEU A 92 -6.46 9.56 6.91
C LEU A 92 -7.24 10.23 8.05
N GLY A 93 -6.65 11.22 8.72
CA GLY A 93 -7.29 11.96 9.81
C GLY A 93 -8.54 12.74 9.41
N SER A 94 -8.76 12.96 8.11
CA SER A 94 -9.99 13.61 7.63
C SER A 94 -11.21 12.67 7.60
N PHE A 95 -11.02 11.35 7.72
CA PHE A 95 -12.06 10.32 7.65
C PHE A 95 -12.80 10.15 8.99
N ASN A 96 -13.25 11.25 9.58
CA ASN A 96 -13.79 11.27 10.94
C ASN A 96 -14.94 10.27 11.19
N THR A 97 -15.90 10.17 10.26
CA THR A 97 -17.04 9.24 10.36
C THR A 97 -16.58 7.78 10.34
N PHE A 98 -15.80 7.41 9.33
CA PHE A 98 -15.16 6.10 9.21
C PHE A 98 -14.36 5.73 10.48
N LEU A 99 -13.49 6.61 10.96
CA LEU A 99 -12.67 6.38 12.15
C LEU A 99 -13.53 6.20 13.41
N SER A 100 -14.66 6.92 13.52
CA SER A 100 -15.63 6.71 14.59
C SER A 100 -16.26 5.32 14.52
N TYR A 101 -16.60 4.82 13.32
CA TYR A 101 -17.11 3.45 13.16
C TYR A 101 -16.05 2.39 13.45
N ILE A 102 -14.80 2.60 13.06
CA ILE A 102 -13.68 1.72 13.41
C ILE A 102 -13.53 1.61 14.93
N SER A 103 -13.50 2.75 15.64
CA SER A 103 -13.32 2.79 17.10
C SER A 103 -14.46 2.13 17.89
N SER A 104 -15.66 2.10 17.31
CA SER A 104 -16.84 1.45 17.89
C SER A 104 -17.05 0.02 17.37
N HIS A 105 -16.09 -0.51 16.60
CA HIS A 105 -16.17 -1.82 15.95
C HIS A 105 -17.42 -2.01 15.08
N ASN A 106 -17.97 -0.93 14.53
CA ASN A 106 -19.10 -0.97 13.60
C ASN A 106 -18.60 -1.22 12.17
N TRP A 107 -18.14 -2.44 11.93
CA TRP A 107 -17.48 -2.89 10.70
C TRP A 107 -18.31 -2.69 9.43
N SER A 108 -19.61 -2.98 9.50
CA SER A 108 -20.50 -2.82 8.35
C SER A 108 -20.67 -1.35 7.97
N ALA A 109 -20.88 -0.47 8.95
CA ALA A 109 -20.99 0.97 8.71
C ALA A 109 -19.65 1.57 8.23
N ALA A 110 -18.53 1.17 8.83
CA ALA A 110 -17.19 1.60 8.41
C ALA A 110 -16.91 1.24 6.94
N ALA A 111 -17.19 0.00 6.54
CA ALA A 111 -17.01 -0.44 5.16
C ALA A 111 -17.90 0.32 4.17
N SER A 112 -19.16 0.59 4.56
CA SER A 112 -20.07 1.38 3.73
C SER A 112 -19.63 2.84 3.60
N ASP A 113 -19.17 3.45 4.69
CA ASP A 113 -18.69 4.84 4.72
C ASP A 113 -17.45 5.00 3.84
N MET A 114 -16.46 4.11 4.00
CA MET A 114 -15.24 4.08 3.17
C MET A 114 -15.58 4.08 1.67
N LYS A 115 -16.52 3.23 1.25
CA LYS A 115 -16.92 3.09 -0.16
C LYS A 115 -17.54 4.35 -0.76
N ASN A 116 -18.12 5.22 0.07
CA ASN A 116 -18.77 6.46 -0.36
C ASN A 116 -17.81 7.66 -0.44
N THR A 117 -16.50 7.45 -0.23
CA THR A 117 -15.50 8.52 -0.24
C THR A 117 -14.94 8.79 -1.63
N LEU A 118 -14.47 10.03 -1.86
CA LEU A 118 -13.73 10.39 -3.07
C LEU A 118 -12.47 9.52 -3.24
N TRP A 119 -11.77 9.25 -2.13
CA TRP A 119 -10.60 8.37 -2.13
C TRP A 119 -10.94 7.01 -2.74
N CYS A 120 -12.06 6.39 -2.34
CA CYS A 120 -12.47 5.11 -2.88
C CYS A 120 -12.67 5.15 -4.41
N SER A 121 -13.25 6.24 -4.92
CA SER A 121 -13.42 6.44 -6.36
C SER A 121 -12.08 6.61 -7.09
N GLN A 122 -11.07 7.20 -6.44
CA GLN A 122 -9.75 7.44 -7.01
C GLN A 122 -8.86 6.19 -7.04
N VAL A 123 -8.97 5.32 -6.03
CA VAL A 123 -8.12 4.11 -5.90
C VAL A 123 -8.79 2.82 -6.39
N GLY A 124 -10.11 2.84 -6.61
CA GLY A 124 -10.86 1.75 -7.21
C GLY A 124 -10.79 0.43 -6.44
N ASN A 125 -10.16 -0.58 -7.03
CA ASN A 125 -10.10 -1.94 -6.49
C ASN A 125 -9.46 -2.02 -5.10
N ARG A 126 -8.48 -1.16 -4.80
CA ARG A 126 -7.84 -1.09 -3.49
C ARG A 126 -8.86 -0.85 -2.38
N CYS A 127 -9.69 0.19 -2.54
CA CYS A 127 -10.77 0.48 -1.62
C CYS A 127 -11.78 -0.69 -1.52
N THR A 128 -12.08 -1.37 -2.63
CA THR A 128 -13.00 -2.52 -2.60
C THR A 128 -12.46 -3.65 -1.73
N GLN A 129 -11.16 -3.93 -1.80
CA GLN A 129 -10.48 -4.94 -0.99
C GLN A 129 -10.44 -4.52 0.48
N ASP A 130 -10.00 -3.29 0.76
CA ASP A 130 -9.93 -2.73 2.11
C ASP A 130 -11.29 -2.73 2.80
N ALA A 131 -12.33 -2.27 2.11
CA ALA A 131 -13.68 -2.26 2.64
C ALA A 131 -14.21 -3.68 2.90
N SER A 132 -13.79 -4.69 2.14
CA SER A 132 -14.12 -6.10 2.39
C SER A 132 -13.47 -6.62 3.68
N ILE A 133 -12.20 -6.27 3.90
CA ILE A 133 -11.47 -6.59 5.14
C ILE A 133 -12.13 -5.91 6.33
N ILE A 134 -12.44 -4.60 6.21
CA ILE A 134 -13.13 -3.86 7.26
C ILE A 134 -14.50 -4.47 7.56
N ALA A 135 -15.30 -4.81 6.55
CA ALA A 135 -16.61 -5.43 6.75
C ALA A 135 -16.53 -6.78 7.51
N SER A 136 -15.45 -7.53 7.30
CA SER A 136 -15.17 -8.80 7.99
C SER A 136 -14.73 -8.59 9.45
N GLY A 137 -14.21 -7.40 9.78
CA GLY A 137 -13.70 -7.05 11.09
C GLY A 137 -12.64 -8.03 11.61
N CYS A 138 -12.60 -8.21 12.93
CA CYS A 138 -11.66 -9.12 13.60
C CYS A 138 -11.89 -10.61 13.34
N ASN A 139 -13.00 -10.99 12.68
CA ASN A 139 -13.30 -12.37 12.30
C ASN A 139 -12.73 -12.72 10.93
N SER A 140 -12.03 -11.78 10.30
CA SER A 140 -11.28 -12.04 9.09
C SER A 140 -10.27 -13.16 9.33
N LEU A 141 -10.46 -14.31 8.67
CA LEU A 141 -9.51 -15.44 8.66
C LEU A 141 -8.16 -15.06 8.01
N PHE A 142 -8.00 -13.81 7.59
CA PHE A 142 -6.71 -13.21 7.23
C PHE A 142 -5.91 -12.74 8.47
N SER A 143 -6.25 -13.23 9.67
CA SER A 143 -5.33 -13.19 10.81
C SER A 143 -4.11 -14.04 10.50
N ALA A 144 -3.00 -13.37 10.16
CA ALA A 144 -1.69 -13.99 9.92
C ALA A 144 -1.62 -15.00 8.75
N ALA A 145 -2.45 -14.85 7.71
CA ALA A 145 -1.95 -15.26 6.41
C ALA A 145 -0.78 -14.30 6.09
N PRO A 146 0.44 -14.80 5.76
CA PRO A 146 1.45 -13.91 5.19
C PRO A 146 0.77 -13.15 4.06
N LEU A 147 1.09 -11.86 3.89
CA LEU A 147 0.74 -11.10 2.68
C LEU A 147 0.88 -12.08 1.52
N LYS A 148 -0.26 -12.55 1.02
CA LYS A 148 -0.28 -13.58 0.00
C LYS A 148 0.11 -12.76 -1.20
N ASP A 149 1.40 -12.75 -1.50
CA ASP A 149 1.93 -12.28 -2.77
C ASP A 149 0.98 -12.84 -3.83
N ASP A 150 0.24 -11.94 -4.45
CA ASP A 150 -0.84 -12.24 -5.37
C ASP A 150 -0.25 -12.66 -6.73
N CYS A 151 0.59 -13.69 -6.68
CA CYS A 151 1.28 -14.28 -7.81
C CYS A 151 1.18 -15.82 -7.85
N CYS A 152 0.72 -16.49 -6.78
CA CYS A 152 0.82 -17.96 -6.68
C CYS A 152 -0.36 -18.66 -5.98
N LEU A 153 -1.61 -18.25 -6.23
CA LEU A 153 -2.75 -18.68 -5.40
C LEU A 153 -3.18 -20.16 -5.47
N ASP A 154 -2.55 -21.02 -6.26
CA ASP A 154 -2.84 -22.47 -6.29
C ASP A 154 -1.60 -23.38 -6.18
N GLY A 155 -0.45 -22.86 -5.72
CA GLY A 155 0.73 -23.72 -5.44
C GLY A 155 1.33 -24.43 -6.67
N ASN A 156 1.04 -23.96 -7.88
CA ASN A 156 1.55 -24.54 -9.13
C ASN A 156 2.46 -23.59 -9.92
N CYS A 157 3.28 -22.80 -9.24
CA CYS A 157 4.44 -22.19 -9.88
C CYS A 157 5.72 -22.88 -9.37
N CYS A 158 6.18 -23.82 -10.19
CA CYS A 158 7.54 -24.37 -10.20
C CYS A 158 7.93 -25.30 -9.04
N HIS A 159 7.40 -26.52 -9.03
CA HIS A 159 8.10 -27.63 -8.36
C HIS A 159 9.31 -28.04 -9.23
N GLY A 160 10.53 -27.70 -8.79
CA GLY A 160 11.76 -28.33 -9.29
C GLY A 160 12.70 -27.51 -10.21
N VAL A 161 12.64 -26.17 -10.25
CA VAL A 161 13.65 -25.36 -10.97
C VAL A 161 14.09 -24.12 -10.18
N GLU A 162 15.39 -23.84 -10.25
CA GLU A 162 16.12 -22.73 -9.60
C GLU A 162 15.86 -21.40 -10.37
N TYR A 163 15.40 -20.34 -9.66
CA TYR A 163 15.19 -18.93 -10.10
C TYR A 163 13.95 -18.61 -10.97
N CYS A 164 13.27 -17.45 -10.92
CA CYS A 164 13.31 -16.20 -10.14
C CYS A 164 11.92 -15.52 -10.29
N CYS A 165 11.40 -14.86 -9.25
CA CYS A 165 10.25 -13.95 -9.38
C CYS A 165 10.76 -12.53 -9.63
N ASP A 166 10.81 -12.09 -10.89
CA ASP A 166 10.96 -10.66 -11.22
C ASP A 166 9.57 -10.08 -11.48
N VAL A 167 9.09 -9.20 -10.58
CA VAL A 167 7.78 -8.58 -10.73
C VAL A 167 7.88 -7.35 -11.63
N CYS A 168 7.41 -7.49 -12.87
CA CYS A 168 6.89 -6.40 -13.69
C CYS A 168 5.35 -6.51 -13.72
N ASN A 169 4.67 -5.53 -13.13
CA ASN A 169 3.31 -5.12 -13.48
C ASN A 169 2.18 -6.18 -13.44
N GLY A 170 2.15 -7.03 -12.42
CA GLY A 170 0.94 -7.82 -12.09
C GLY A 170 0.57 -8.92 -13.08
N SER A 171 1.53 -9.43 -13.86
CA SER A 171 1.31 -10.60 -14.72
C SER A 171 2.48 -11.58 -14.65
N CYS A 172 2.23 -12.77 -14.09
CA CYS A 172 3.17 -13.89 -14.14
C CYS A 172 3.16 -14.53 -15.53
N ARG A 173 4.31 -14.59 -16.20
CA ARG A 173 4.52 -15.43 -17.39
C ARG A 173 5.66 -16.40 -17.13
N CYS A 174 5.38 -17.70 -17.22
CA CYS A 174 6.40 -18.74 -17.16
C CYS A 174 7.09 -18.85 -18.54
N SER A 175 8.43 -18.81 -18.55
CA SER A 175 9.27 -18.99 -19.75
C SER A 175 10.21 -20.18 -19.52
N VAL A 176 10.30 -21.07 -20.51
CA VAL A 176 11.31 -22.14 -20.52
C VAL A 176 12.56 -21.57 -21.20
N GLY A 177 13.67 -21.47 -20.46
CA GLY A 177 14.97 -21.07 -21.02
C GLY A 177 15.41 -19.62 -20.81
N GLY A 178 14.80 -18.89 -19.85
CA GLY A 178 15.41 -17.67 -19.30
C GLY A 178 15.46 -16.45 -20.24
N LYS A 179 14.53 -16.32 -21.20
CA LYS A 179 14.35 -15.07 -21.95
C LYS A 179 12.89 -14.64 -21.93
N CYS A 180 12.66 -13.36 -21.59
CA CYS A 180 11.40 -12.67 -21.77
C CYS A 180 11.40 -12.03 -23.17
N HIS A 181 10.37 -12.29 -23.98
CA HIS A 181 10.06 -11.56 -25.21
C HIS A 181 8.85 -10.66 -24.98
#